data_AF-A0A813WR46-F1
#
_entry.id   AF-A0A813WR46-F1
#
_cell.length_a   1.000
_cell.length_b   1.000
_cell.length_c   1.000
_cell.angle_alpha   90.00
_cell.angle_beta   90.00
_cell.angle_gamma   90.00
#
_symmetry.space_group_name_H-M   'P 1'
#
loop_
_entity.id
_entity.type
_entity.pdbx_description
1 polymer ?
#
loop_
_entity_poly.entity_id
_entity_poly.type
_entity_poly.pdbx_seq_one_letter_code
_entity_poly.pdbx_strand_id
1 'polypeptide(L)'
;MIIAEYTKLSSDTILIQFPETDVNQDCITSIKELQDVISAIRVTSCLLLPLIMNEDEDNILAANTSDVLPLLSEMIRKYNGHEQRFYGFSFIELVDGLSKLMVRGRTHKYIDKNLVNILLNILENTNQEDNLLECVSNAILNASFDEKVQILLDTDHVIDIITSARNNSPSQLVQKNCEAILWTLNRIPHRLSTISKGYGLDGHIMISYNRSVTAMCLKIRDRLKALHYNVWLDVDNINGGVLESMAEAVENSSIILICMNEQYKQSYYCRLEAEYATELRKPCIPCLMQPRFRPYGWLGIIKGAKIHVDFATLPFEEAFSILIREIETIKQDDRQVGNNEDNIKDHPPHGTRYSTIDTINTITESKQNKPVKSTSQSQHITTNWDTTAVQQWLEQIGLSDLKRAFMNIDGKLLWQLYQMKQLASDSYYKFLDKYIDRLQIARMSDILKFDHELDSLYQ
;
A
#
# COMPACT_ATOMS: atom_id res chain seq x y z
N MET A 1 -5.34 -18.47 15.48
CA MET A 1 -5.03 -19.89 15.83
C MET A 1 -6.23 -20.82 15.60
N ILE A 2 -7.40 -20.54 16.17
CA ILE A 2 -8.63 -21.32 15.91
C ILE A 2 -9.03 -21.28 14.42
N ILE A 3 -9.03 -20.10 13.79
CA ILE A 3 -9.32 -19.97 12.34
C ILE A 3 -8.26 -20.69 11.49
N ALA A 4 -6.99 -20.67 11.90
CA ALA A 4 -5.89 -21.33 11.20
C ALA A 4 -5.97 -22.86 11.28
N GLU A 5 -6.36 -23.42 12.44
CA GLU A 5 -6.66 -24.86 12.58
C GLU A 5 -7.89 -25.28 11.77
N TYR A 6 -8.92 -24.44 11.69
CA TYR A 6 -10.10 -24.71 10.86
C TYR A 6 -9.79 -24.68 9.35
N THR A 7 -8.92 -23.77 8.87
CA THR A 7 -8.43 -23.83 7.49
C THR A 7 -7.59 -25.06 7.20
N LYS A 8 -6.82 -25.56 8.18
CA LYS A 8 -5.98 -26.76 8.03
C LYS A 8 -6.79 -28.05 7.93
N LEU A 9 -7.94 -28.12 8.59
CA LEU A 9 -8.93 -29.19 8.41
C LEU A 9 -9.68 -29.10 7.07
N SER A 10 -9.61 -27.96 6.36
CA SER A 10 -10.34 -27.72 5.11
C SER A 10 -9.58 -28.08 3.83
N SER A 11 -8.27 -28.33 3.92
CA SER A 11 -7.39 -28.70 2.80
C SER A 11 -7.32 -30.21 2.54
N ASP A 12 -7.67 -31.02 3.54
CA ASP A 12 -7.78 -32.47 3.36
C ASP A 12 -9.09 -32.76 2.62
N THR A 13 -8.99 -32.79 1.29
CA THR A 13 -10.07 -33.23 0.42
C THR A 13 -10.41 -34.66 0.82
N ILE A 14 -11.49 -34.85 1.57
CA ILE A 14 -12.07 -36.18 1.76
C ILE A 14 -12.72 -36.56 0.43
N LEU A 15 -11.90 -37.06 -0.50
CA LEU A 15 -12.35 -37.79 -1.68
C LEU A 15 -12.90 -39.13 -1.18
N ILE A 16 -14.17 -39.14 -0.80
CA ILE A 16 -14.87 -40.39 -0.53
C ILE A 16 -15.18 -41.04 -1.88
N GLN A 17 -14.29 -41.91 -2.36
CA GLN A 17 -14.57 -42.79 -3.49
C GLN A 17 -15.47 -43.94 -2.99
N PHE A 18 -16.73 -43.96 -3.42
CA PHE A 18 -17.62 -45.10 -3.21
C PHE A 18 -17.62 -46.01 -4.44
N PRO A 19 -17.74 -47.34 -4.24
CA PRO A 19 -17.95 -48.28 -5.34
C PRO A 19 -19.30 -48.02 -6.03
N GLU A 20 -19.33 -48.15 -7.35
CA GLU A 20 -20.51 -47.98 -8.20
C GLU A 20 -21.60 -49.04 -7.91
N THR A 21 -22.32 -48.93 -6.80
CA THR A 21 -23.61 -49.64 -6.59
C THR A 21 -24.42 -48.94 -5.51
N ASP A 22 -25.61 -48.45 -5.88
CA ASP A 22 -26.66 -47.85 -5.03
C ASP A 22 -26.22 -46.75 -4.06
N VAL A 23 -25.91 -45.57 -4.61
CA VAL A 23 -25.92 -44.34 -3.81
C VAL A 23 -27.39 -43.99 -3.54
N ASN A 24 -27.86 -44.32 -2.33
CA ASN A 24 -29.19 -43.99 -1.87
C ASN A 24 -29.43 -42.47 -1.96
N GLN A 25 -30.59 -42.03 -2.46
CA GLN A 25 -30.92 -40.61 -2.68
C GLN A 25 -30.77 -39.78 -1.38
N ASP A 26 -30.99 -40.43 -0.24
CA ASP A 26 -30.80 -39.84 1.10
C ASP A 26 -29.33 -39.54 1.42
N CYS A 27 -28.38 -40.39 0.97
CA CYS A 27 -26.94 -40.13 1.11
C CYS A 27 -26.50 -38.96 0.21
N ILE A 28 -27.02 -38.87 -1.02
CA ILE A 28 -26.74 -37.73 -1.91
C ILE A 28 -27.25 -36.43 -1.29
N THR A 29 -28.45 -36.45 -0.73
CA THR A 29 -29.07 -35.29 -0.06
C THR A 29 -28.25 -34.86 1.16
N SER A 30 -27.84 -35.81 2.00
CA SER A 30 -27.00 -35.53 3.18
C SER A 30 -25.62 -34.97 2.82
N ILE A 31 -24.99 -35.49 1.76
CA ILE A 31 -23.70 -34.97 1.26
C ILE A 31 -23.86 -33.53 0.76
N LYS A 32 -24.97 -33.24 0.06
CA LYS A 32 -25.25 -31.89 -0.44
C LYS A 32 -25.47 -30.89 0.70
N GLU A 33 -26.21 -31.28 1.74
CA GLU A 33 -26.39 -30.46 2.94
C GLU A 33 -25.06 -30.16 3.64
N LEU A 34 -24.16 -31.15 3.76
CA LEU A 34 -22.82 -30.95 4.33
C LEU A 34 -21.97 -30.00 3.46
N GLN A 35 -22.03 -30.13 2.13
CA GLN A 35 -21.35 -29.23 1.21
C GLN A 35 -21.87 -27.78 1.31
N ASP A 36 -23.18 -27.61 1.50
CA ASP A 36 -23.80 -26.30 1.68
C ASP A 36 -23.38 -25.65 3.01
N VAL A 37 -23.29 -26.43 4.10
CA VAL A 37 -22.77 -25.95 5.39
C VAL A 37 -21.30 -25.55 5.29
N ILE A 38 -20.47 -26.35 4.64
CA ILE A 38 -19.06 -26.03 4.41
C ILE A 38 -18.93 -24.75 3.58
N SER A 39 -19.75 -24.58 2.55
CA SER A 39 -19.76 -23.38 1.71
C SER A 39 -20.22 -22.15 2.48
N ALA A 40 -21.25 -22.26 3.33
CA ALA A 40 -21.69 -21.20 4.23
C ALA A 40 -20.57 -20.75 5.16
N ILE A 41 -19.84 -21.70 5.77
CA ILE A 41 -18.70 -21.41 6.66
C ILE A 41 -17.58 -20.72 5.89
N ARG A 42 -17.27 -21.17 4.66
CA ARG A 42 -16.26 -20.54 3.79
C ARG A 42 -16.61 -19.09 3.45
N VAL A 43 -17.86 -18.84 3.04
CA VAL A 43 -18.35 -17.48 2.72
C VAL A 43 -18.32 -16.60 3.97
N THR A 44 -18.85 -17.10 5.09
CA THR A 44 -18.82 -16.37 6.39
C THR A 44 -17.40 -15.97 6.76
N SER A 45 -16.47 -16.91 6.66
CA SER A 45 -15.06 -16.67 6.94
C SER A 45 -14.53 -15.56 6.03
N CYS A 46 -14.83 -15.58 4.73
CA CYS A 46 -14.38 -14.55 3.80
C CYS A 46 -15.03 -13.19 3.93
N LEU A 47 -16.27 -13.10 4.39
CA LEU A 47 -16.88 -11.80 4.72
C LEU A 47 -16.27 -11.20 6.00
N LEU A 48 -15.83 -12.05 6.93
CA LEU A 48 -15.20 -11.65 8.19
C LEU A 48 -13.69 -11.40 8.07
N LEU A 49 -12.98 -12.10 7.18
CA LEU A 49 -11.52 -12.01 7.02
C LEU A 49 -11.05 -10.56 6.74
N PRO A 50 -11.69 -9.77 5.85
CA PRO A 50 -11.39 -8.35 5.66
C PRO A 50 -11.59 -7.47 6.89
N LEU A 51 -12.39 -7.91 7.86
CA LEU A 51 -12.70 -7.17 9.08
C LEU A 51 -11.74 -7.52 10.22
N ILE A 52 -11.02 -8.65 10.14
CA ILE A 52 -10.28 -9.24 11.26
C ILE A 52 -8.76 -9.31 10.99
N MET A 53 -8.32 -9.52 9.75
CA MET A 53 -6.91 -9.86 9.49
C MET A 53 -5.98 -8.65 9.35
N ASN A 54 -4.78 -8.77 9.96
CA ASN A 54 -3.60 -7.92 9.78
C ASN A 54 -2.57 -8.59 8.82
N GLU A 55 -1.59 -7.80 8.38
CA GLU A 55 -0.58 -8.10 7.34
C GLU A 55 0.14 -9.48 7.45
N ASP A 56 0.36 -10.01 8.65
CA ASP A 56 0.99 -11.33 8.84
C ASP A 56 0.10 -12.51 8.36
N GLU A 57 -1.20 -12.25 8.18
CA GLU A 57 -2.20 -13.25 7.80
C GLU A 57 -2.64 -13.15 6.32
N ASP A 58 -2.18 -12.15 5.56
CA ASP A 58 -2.47 -12.04 4.11
C ASP A 58 -1.82 -13.17 3.29
N ASN A 59 -0.73 -13.77 3.80
CA ASN A 59 -0.16 -14.99 3.22
C ASN A 59 -1.01 -16.24 3.51
N ILE A 60 -1.71 -16.27 4.66
CA ILE A 60 -2.70 -17.30 4.99
C ILE A 60 -3.95 -17.11 4.11
N LEU A 61 -4.29 -15.85 3.84
CA LEU A 61 -5.32 -15.50 2.87
C LEU A 61 -4.93 -16.02 1.49
N ALA A 62 -3.73 -15.76 0.97
CA ALA A 62 -3.28 -16.25 -0.35
C ALA A 62 -3.29 -17.78 -0.50
N ALA A 63 -3.07 -18.52 0.58
CA ALA A 63 -3.12 -19.99 0.58
C ALA A 63 -4.57 -20.55 0.61
N ASN A 64 -5.54 -19.81 1.18
CA ASN A 64 -6.93 -20.25 1.33
C ASN A 64 -7.95 -19.48 0.45
N THR A 65 -7.56 -18.38 -0.20
CA THR A 65 -8.42 -17.57 -1.09
C THR A 65 -8.52 -18.10 -2.49
N SER A 66 -7.70 -19.09 -2.88
CA SER A 66 -7.88 -19.78 -4.16
C SER A 66 -9.27 -20.35 -4.32
N ASP A 67 -9.93 -20.69 -3.20
CA ASP A 67 -11.22 -21.39 -3.23
C ASP A 67 -12.40 -20.45 -2.97
N VAL A 68 -12.21 -19.37 -2.21
CA VAL A 68 -13.33 -18.53 -1.76
C VAL A 68 -13.66 -17.39 -2.71
N LEU A 69 -12.66 -16.77 -3.35
CA LEU A 69 -12.94 -15.73 -4.36
C LEU A 69 -13.69 -16.30 -5.57
N PRO A 70 -13.36 -17.51 -6.09
CA PRO A 70 -14.18 -18.16 -7.10
C PRO A 70 -15.59 -18.49 -6.63
N LEU A 71 -15.75 -18.99 -5.40
CA LEU A 71 -17.07 -19.31 -4.82
C LEU A 71 -17.95 -18.05 -4.74
N LEU A 72 -17.40 -16.95 -4.23
CA LEU A 72 -18.12 -15.69 -4.08
C LEU A 72 -18.47 -15.09 -5.45
N SER A 73 -17.54 -15.17 -6.41
CA SER A 73 -17.80 -14.76 -7.80
C SER A 73 -18.86 -15.65 -8.46
N GLU A 74 -18.88 -16.95 -8.20
CA GLU A 74 -19.91 -17.87 -8.68
C GLU A 74 -21.29 -17.57 -8.08
N MET A 75 -21.36 -17.29 -6.78
CA MET A 75 -22.60 -16.91 -6.11
C MET A 75 -23.15 -15.60 -6.68
N ILE A 76 -22.29 -14.58 -6.86
CA ILE A 76 -22.68 -13.32 -7.50
C ILE A 76 -23.14 -13.57 -8.95
N ARG A 77 -22.50 -14.50 -9.68
CA ARG A 77 -22.90 -14.86 -11.05
C ARG A 77 -24.27 -15.53 -11.15
N LYS A 78 -24.75 -16.16 -10.08
CA LYS A 78 -26.08 -16.79 -10.04
C LYS A 78 -27.21 -15.79 -9.78
N TYR A 79 -26.88 -14.53 -9.49
CA TYR A 79 -27.88 -13.50 -9.25
C TYR A 79 -28.79 -13.30 -10.47
N ASN A 80 -30.09 -13.30 -10.23
CA ASN A 80 -31.12 -13.20 -11.27
C ASN A 80 -32.11 -12.04 -11.04
N GLY A 81 -31.80 -11.10 -10.14
CA GLY A 81 -32.65 -9.93 -9.87
C GLY A 81 -33.66 -10.09 -8.73
N HIS A 82 -33.80 -11.28 -8.13
CA HIS A 82 -34.66 -11.51 -6.96
C HIS A 82 -33.85 -11.50 -5.65
N GLU A 83 -34.53 -11.33 -4.50
CA GLU A 83 -33.93 -11.55 -3.17
C GLU A 83 -33.53 -13.02 -3.00
N GLN A 84 -32.41 -13.39 -3.60
CA GLN A 84 -31.78 -14.69 -3.43
C GLN A 84 -30.79 -14.60 -2.30
N ARG A 85 -31.02 -15.42 -1.27
CA ARG A 85 -30.03 -15.70 -0.25
C ARG A 85 -29.19 -16.89 -0.67
N PHE A 86 -27.89 -16.72 -0.73
CA PHE A 86 -26.95 -17.80 -0.98
C PHE A 86 -26.27 -18.15 0.34
N TYR A 87 -26.53 -19.34 0.86
CA TYR A 87 -26.03 -19.77 2.18
C TYR A 87 -26.43 -18.81 3.33
N GLY A 88 -27.61 -18.19 3.22
CA GLY A 88 -28.12 -17.22 4.19
C GLY A 88 -27.70 -15.77 3.95
N PHE A 89 -26.72 -15.53 3.08
CA PHE A 89 -26.22 -14.21 2.72
C PHE A 89 -27.03 -13.59 1.59
N SER A 90 -27.41 -12.32 1.76
CA SER A 90 -27.98 -11.49 0.72
C SER A 90 -26.94 -11.18 -0.36
N PHE A 91 -27.41 -10.85 -1.57
CA PHE A 91 -26.54 -10.40 -2.65
C PHE A 91 -25.70 -9.16 -2.27
N ILE A 92 -26.29 -8.22 -1.52
CA ILE A 92 -25.60 -7.01 -1.05
C ILE A 92 -24.41 -7.36 -0.15
N GLU A 93 -24.57 -8.30 0.78
CA GLU A 93 -23.49 -8.74 1.67
C GLU A 93 -22.35 -9.41 0.89
N LEU A 94 -22.68 -10.17 -0.16
CA LEU A 94 -21.68 -10.80 -1.02
C LEU A 94 -20.87 -9.76 -1.80
N VAL A 95 -21.55 -8.78 -2.43
CA VAL A 95 -20.88 -7.71 -3.19
C VAL A 95 -20.06 -6.81 -2.27
N ASP A 96 -20.54 -6.50 -1.07
CA ASP A 96 -19.81 -5.68 -0.09
C ASP A 96 -18.54 -6.41 0.37
N GLY A 97 -18.64 -7.71 0.66
CA GLY A 97 -17.50 -8.56 0.95
C GLY A 97 -16.48 -8.60 -0.18
N LEU A 98 -16.94 -8.75 -1.42
CA LEU A 98 -16.07 -8.71 -2.60
C LEU A 98 -15.34 -7.38 -2.70
N SER A 99 -16.07 -6.27 -2.55
CA SER A 99 -15.53 -4.91 -2.63
C SER A 99 -14.39 -4.70 -1.60
N LYS A 100 -14.60 -5.14 -0.36
CA LYS A 100 -13.57 -5.07 0.70
C LYS A 100 -12.35 -5.94 0.39
N LEU A 101 -12.55 -7.11 -0.23
CA LEU A 101 -11.45 -7.97 -0.66
C LEU A 101 -10.65 -7.34 -1.81
N MET A 102 -11.30 -6.62 -2.74
CA MET A 102 -10.63 -5.97 -3.89
C MET A 102 -9.53 -4.99 -3.46
N VAL A 103 -9.71 -4.29 -2.34
CA VAL A 103 -8.74 -3.35 -1.76
C VAL A 103 -7.44 -4.02 -1.26
N ARG A 104 -7.50 -5.30 -0.87
CA ARG A 104 -6.40 -6.01 -0.21
C ARG A 104 -5.35 -6.57 -1.19
N GLY A 105 -5.55 -6.41 -2.50
CA GLY A 105 -4.60 -6.80 -3.54
C GLY A 105 -4.64 -8.29 -3.91
N ARG A 106 -4.11 -8.65 -5.09
CA ARG A 106 -4.14 -10.01 -5.71
C ARG A 106 -5.53 -10.57 -6.10
N THR A 107 -6.58 -9.76 -6.08
CA THR A 107 -7.95 -10.14 -6.46
C THR A 107 -8.20 -10.14 -7.97
N HIS A 108 -7.37 -9.47 -8.76
CA HIS A 108 -7.53 -9.28 -10.21
C HIS A 108 -7.65 -10.56 -11.04
N LYS A 109 -7.14 -11.69 -10.53
CA LYS A 109 -7.28 -12.99 -11.21
C LYS A 109 -8.72 -13.51 -11.19
N TYR A 110 -9.55 -12.98 -10.29
CA TYR A 110 -10.92 -13.43 -10.03
C TYR A 110 -11.96 -12.39 -10.46
N ILE A 111 -11.53 -11.18 -10.84
CA ILE A 111 -12.39 -10.16 -11.43
C ILE A 111 -12.36 -10.38 -12.95
N ASP A 112 -13.26 -11.24 -13.43
CA ASP A 112 -13.40 -11.52 -14.86
C ASP A 112 -14.45 -10.60 -15.51
N LYS A 113 -14.50 -10.63 -16.85
CA LYS A 113 -15.45 -9.86 -17.64
C LYS A 113 -16.91 -10.14 -17.27
N ASN A 114 -17.23 -11.38 -16.88
CA ASN A 114 -18.60 -11.76 -16.55
C ASN A 114 -19.05 -11.11 -15.24
N LEU A 115 -18.20 -11.11 -14.21
CA LEU A 115 -18.46 -10.45 -12.95
C LEU A 115 -18.65 -8.94 -13.14
N VAL A 116 -17.75 -8.30 -13.90
CA VAL A 116 -17.85 -6.86 -14.21
C VAL A 116 -19.15 -6.54 -14.95
N ASN A 117 -19.53 -7.35 -15.95
CA ASN A 117 -20.77 -7.16 -16.69
C ASN A 117 -22.02 -7.28 -15.80
N ILE A 118 -22.05 -8.20 -14.84
CA ILE A 118 -23.19 -8.32 -13.91
C ILE A 118 -23.31 -7.06 -13.06
N LEU A 119 -22.19 -6.56 -12.52
CA LEU A 119 -22.17 -5.33 -11.75
C LEU A 119 -22.62 -4.13 -12.61
N LEU A 120 -22.16 -4.03 -13.86
CA LEU A 120 -22.57 -2.97 -14.78
C LEU A 120 -24.05 -3.05 -15.17
N ASN A 121 -24.58 -4.24 -15.41
CA ASN A 121 -26.01 -4.42 -15.69
C ASN A 121 -26.87 -3.96 -14.50
N ILE A 122 -26.42 -4.21 -13.26
CA ILE A 122 -27.13 -3.72 -12.07
C ILE A 122 -27.03 -2.19 -11.98
N LEU A 123 -25.85 -1.63 -12.26
CA LEU A 123 -25.62 -0.19 -12.24
C LEU A 123 -26.44 0.56 -13.31
N GLU A 124 -26.64 -0.04 -14.48
CA GLU A 124 -27.46 0.51 -15.58
C GLU A 124 -28.95 0.55 -15.22
N ASN A 125 -29.42 -0.40 -14.42
CA ASN A 125 -30.82 -0.49 -14.00
C ASN A 125 -31.12 0.43 -12.81
N THR A 126 -31.40 1.70 -13.08
CA THR A 126 -31.70 2.74 -12.06
C THR A 126 -32.94 2.50 -11.18
N ASN A 127 -33.72 1.44 -11.46
CA ASN A 127 -34.90 1.05 -10.66
C ASN A 127 -34.56 0.14 -9.47
N GLN A 128 -33.29 -0.19 -9.27
CA GLN A 128 -32.82 -1.01 -8.15
C GLN A 128 -32.76 -0.21 -6.83
N GLU A 129 -32.70 -0.92 -5.70
CA GLU A 129 -32.55 -0.28 -4.39
C GLU A 129 -31.24 0.53 -4.29
N ASP A 130 -31.30 1.73 -3.70
CA ASP A 130 -30.15 2.63 -3.57
C ASP A 130 -28.95 1.94 -2.89
N ASN A 131 -29.18 1.17 -1.84
CA ASN A 131 -28.14 0.43 -1.11
C ASN A 131 -27.40 -0.57 -2.01
N LEU A 132 -28.11 -1.20 -2.95
CA LEU A 132 -27.53 -2.14 -3.90
C LEU A 132 -26.65 -1.41 -4.92
N LEU A 133 -27.14 -0.29 -5.47
CA LEU A 133 -26.37 0.55 -6.40
C LEU A 133 -25.13 1.13 -5.74
N GLU A 134 -25.21 1.55 -4.48
CA GLU A 134 -24.06 2.01 -3.69
C GLU A 134 -23.01 0.92 -3.53
N CYS A 135 -23.43 -0.28 -3.16
CA CYS A 135 -22.54 -1.43 -2.99
C CYS A 135 -21.85 -1.82 -4.30
N VAL A 136 -22.62 -1.88 -5.40
CA VAL A 136 -22.13 -2.22 -6.74
C VAL A 136 -21.18 -1.16 -7.28
N SER A 137 -21.55 0.12 -7.20
CA SER A 137 -20.67 1.22 -7.65
C SER A 137 -19.35 1.25 -6.88
N ASN A 138 -19.38 0.98 -5.57
CA ASN A 138 -18.18 0.87 -4.75
C ASN A 138 -17.30 -0.32 -5.15
N ALA A 139 -17.90 -1.47 -5.47
CA ALA A 139 -17.17 -2.64 -5.95
C ALA A 139 -16.47 -2.36 -7.30
N ILE A 140 -17.19 -1.75 -8.26
CA ILE A 140 -16.60 -1.37 -9.57
C ILE A 140 -15.47 -0.36 -9.38
N LEU A 141 -15.67 0.63 -8.51
CA LEU A 141 -14.68 1.65 -8.17
C LEU A 141 -13.39 1.02 -7.60
N ASN A 142 -13.51 0.15 -6.61
CA ASN A 142 -12.35 -0.56 -6.04
C ASN A 142 -11.67 -1.48 -7.06
N ALA A 143 -12.44 -2.10 -7.95
CA ALA A 143 -11.89 -2.93 -9.03
C ALA A 143 -11.14 -2.10 -10.08
N SER A 144 -11.53 -0.84 -10.31
CA SER A 144 -10.93 0.03 -11.33
C SER A 144 -9.46 0.40 -11.08
N PHE A 145 -8.90 0.09 -9.90
CA PHE A 145 -7.46 0.24 -9.65
C PHE A 145 -6.59 -0.86 -10.29
N ASP A 146 -7.18 -1.94 -10.79
CA ASP A 146 -6.43 -2.95 -11.52
C ASP A 146 -6.44 -2.66 -13.02
N GLU A 147 -5.25 -2.58 -13.63
CA GLU A 147 -5.07 -2.28 -15.06
C GLU A 147 -5.88 -3.22 -15.97
N LYS A 148 -6.06 -4.50 -15.59
CA LYS A 148 -6.87 -5.44 -16.39
C LYS A 148 -8.35 -5.09 -16.36
N VAL A 149 -8.83 -4.63 -15.20
CA VAL A 149 -10.22 -4.20 -15.05
C VAL A 149 -10.44 -2.86 -15.76
N GLN A 150 -9.46 -1.95 -15.72
CA GLN A 150 -9.52 -0.69 -16.48
C GLN A 150 -9.75 -0.95 -17.98
N ILE A 151 -9.05 -1.92 -18.57
CA ILE A 151 -9.26 -2.32 -19.98
C ILE A 151 -10.69 -2.82 -20.22
N LEU A 152 -11.31 -3.51 -19.26
CA LEU A 152 -12.71 -3.97 -19.37
C LEU A 152 -13.71 -2.83 -19.26
N LEU A 153 -13.40 -1.81 -18.44
CA LEU A 153 -14.25 -0.64 -18.23
C LEU A 153 -14.11 0.41 -19.34
N ASP A 154 -12.97 0.44 -20.05
CA ASP A 154 -12.64 1.44 -21.06
C ASP A 154 -13.26 1.15 -22.45
N THR A 155 -14.57 0.90 -22.48
CA THR A 155 -15.35 0.72 -23.72
C THR A 155 -16.50 1.72 -23.77
N ASP A 156 -16.83 2.23 -24.96
CA ASP A 156 -17.81 3.32 -25.12
C ASP A 156 -19.15 3.01 -24.42
N HIS A 157 -19.67 1.79 -24.59
CA HIS A 157 -20.90 1.34 -23.93
C HIS A 157 -20.82 1.39 -22.39
N VAL A 158 -19.69 0.99 -21.82
CA VAL A 158 -19.52 0.98 -20.35
C VAL A 158 -19.37 2.40 -19.82
N ILE A 159 -18.67 3.26 -20.56
CA ILE A 159 -18.56 4.69 -20.24
C ILE A 159 -19.93 5.36 -20.27
N ASP A 160 -20.80 5.02 -21.22
CA ASP A 160 -22.17 5.53 -21.28
C ASP A 160 -23.02 5.09 -20.07
N ILE A 161 -22.89 3.83 -19.64
CA ILE A 161 -23.54 3.33 -18.41
C ILE A 161 -23.08 4.13 -17.19
N ILE A 162 -21.76 4.25 -17.00
CA ILE A 162 -21.19 4.94 -15.83
C ILE A 162 -21.57 6.43 -15.84
N THR A 163 -21.57 7.07 -17.02
CA THR A 163 -21.97 8.47 -17.18
C THR A 163 -23.46 8.67 -16.91
N SER A 164 -24.30 7.72 -17.35
CA SER A 164 -25.74 7.75 -17.07
C SER A 164 -26.02 7.57 -15.58
N ALA A 165 -25.34 6.64 -14.91
CA ALA A 165 -25.45 6.44 -13.47
C ALA A 165 -24.95 7.67 -12.68
N ARG A 166 -23.87 8.31 -13.12
CA ARG A 166 -23.36 9.57 -12.54
C ARG A 166 -24.39 10.70 -12.57
N ASN A 167 -25.10 10.86 -13.69
CA ASN A 167 -25.99 12.00 -13.89
C ASN A 167 -27.41 11.76 -13.35
N ASN A 168 -27.88 10.51 -13.34
CA ASN A 168 -29.28 10.18 -13.10
C ASN A 168 -29.54 9.46 -11.77
N SER A 169 -28.52 8.94 -11.08
CA SER A 169 -28.73 8.21 -9.82
C SER A 169 -29.23 9.14 -8.70
N PRO A 170 -30.20 8.74 -7.87
CA PRO A 170 -30.62 9.53 -6.70
C PRO A 170 -29.58 9.52 -5.57
N SER A 171 -28.73 8.49 -5.49
CA SER A 171 -27.70 8.40 -4.45
C SER A 171 -26.48 9.23 -4.79
N GLN A 172 -26.16 10.20 -3.93
CA GLN A 172 -24.96 11.02 -4.05
C GLN A 172 -23.67 10.16 -4.02
N LEU A 173 -23.68 9.03 -3.31
CA LEU A 173 -22.52 8.13 -3.25
C LEU A 173 -22.30 7.43 -4.60
N VAL A 174 -23.36 6.95 -5.25
CA VAL A 174 -23.27 6.36 -6.60
C VAL A 174 -22.73 7.38 -7.60
N GLN A 175 -23.26 8.61 -7.57
CA GLN A 175 -22.79 9.68 -8.46
C GLN A 175 -21.29 9.92 -8.31
N LYS A 176 -20.81 10.05 -7.07
CA LYS A 176 -19.39 10.28 -6.75
C LYS A 176 -18.52 9.09 -7.16
N ASN A 177 -18.97 7.85 -6.90
CA ASN A 177 -18.23 6.66 -7.29
C ASN A 177 -18.10 6.56 -8.82
N CYS A 178 -19.15 6.88 -9.57
CA CYS A 178 -19.12 6.89 -11.03
C CYS A 178 -18.19 7.98 -11.58
N GLU A 179 -18.23 9.18 -11.00
CA GLU A 179 -17.30 10.26 -11.32
C GLU A 179 -15.85 9.83 -11.10
N ALA A 180 -15.58 9.14 -9.99
CA ALA A 180 -14.27 8.61 -9.65
C ALA A 180 -13.78 7.53 -10.62
N ILE A 181 -14.65 6.62 -11.06
CA ILE A 181 -14.30 5.62 -12.09
C ILE A 181 -13.90 6.32 -13.39
N LEU A 182 -14.69 7.30 -13.85
CA LEU A 182 -14.40 8.04 -15.09
C LEU A 182 -13.07 8.82 -15.01
N TRP A 183 -12.74 9.34 -13.83
CA TRP A 183 -11.46 9.98 -13.55
C TRP A 183 -10.29 8.99 -13.68
N THR A 184 -10.38 7.81 -13.06
CA THR A 184 -9.35 6.75 -13.16
C THR A 184 -9.10 6.31 -14.59
N LEU A 185 -10.15 6.28 -15.41
CA LEU A 185 -10.06 5.92 -16.83
C LEU A 185 -9.59 7.07 -17.72
N ASN A 186 -9.17 8.22 -17.16
CA ASN A 186 -8.78 9.43 -17.89
C ASN A 186 -9.88 9.95 -18.85
N ARG A 187 -11.15 9.68 -18.56
CA ARG A 187 -12.29 10.12 -19.39
C ARG A 187 -12.82 11.50 -18.99
N ILE A 188 -12.38 12.03 -17.85
CA ILE A 188 -12.61 13.40 -17.41
C ILE A 188 -11.26 14.11 -17.37
N PRO A 189 -11.14 15.37 -17.83
CA PRO A 189 -9.88 16.08 -17.83
C PRO A 189 -9.30 16.22 -16.41
N HIS A 190 -8.11 15.64 -16.21
CA HIS A 190 -7.23 16.02 -15.11
C HIS A 190 -6.80 17.45 -15.36
N ARG A 191 -7.34 18.41 -14.62
CA ARG A 191 -6.80 19.77 -14.62
C ARG A 191 -5.45 19.74 -13.93
N LEU A 192 -4.41 19.31 -14.65
CA LEU A 192 -3.03 19.56 -14.27
C LEU A 192 -2.87 21.07 -14.29
N SER A 193 -2.98 21.73 -13.15
CA SER A 193 -2.48 23.09 -13.04
C SER A 193 -1.00 23.05 -13.47
N THR A 194 -0.64 23.96 -14.37
CA THR A 194 0.73 24.13 -14.88
C THR A 194 1.69 24.00 -13.71
N ILE A 195 2.47 22.91 -13.70
CA ILE A 195 3.43 22.58 -12.66
C ILE A 195 4.36 23.78 -12.51
N SER A 196 4.10 24.64 -11.53
CA SER A 196 5.10 25.59 -11.08
C SER A 196 6.19 24.73 -10.45
N LYS A 197 7.39 24.78 -11.03
CA LYS A 197 8.59 24.06 -10.57
C LYS A 197 9.13 24.62 -9.25
N GLY A 198 8.27 24.96 -8.31
CA GLY A 198 8.65 25.38 -6.97
C GLY A 198 7.62 24.88 -5.99
N TYR A 199 8.05 24.06 -5.01
CA TYR A 199 7.30 23.81 -3.80
C TYR A 199 7.14 25.16 -3.08
N GLY A 200 6.08 25.90 -3.43
CA GLY A 200 5.80 27.18 -2.81
C GLY A 200 5.55 26.95 -1.32
N LEU A 201 6.39 27.52 -0.48
CA LEU A 201 6.24 27.54 0.99
C LEU A 201 4.90 28.16 1.45
N ASP A 202 4.15 28.76 0.54
CA ASP A 202 2.87 29.44 0.73
C ASP A 202 1.64 28.52 0.59
N GLY A 203 1.84 27.25 0.22
CA GLY A 203 0.77 26.25 0.17
C GLY A 203 0.21 25.87 1.54
N HIS A 204 -1.01 25.35 1.58
CA HIS A 204 -1.64 24.90 2.82
C HIS A 204 -1.12 23.52 3.27
N ILE A 205 -1.28 23.18 4.55
CA ILE A 205 -1.13 21.81 5.04
C ILE A 205 -2.45 21.08 4.81
N MET A 206 -2.46 20.12 3.89
CA MET A 206 -3.64 19.29 3.63
C MET A 206 -3.67 18.14 4.65
N ILE A 207 -4.81 17.89 5.25
CA ILE A 207 -5.03 16.70 6.08
C ILE A 207 -5.88 15.71 5.28
N SER A 208 -5.25 14.66 4.76
CA SER A 208 -5.92 13.55 4.09
C SER A 208 -6.30 12.51 5.13
N TYR A 209 -7.60 12.23 5.28
CA TYR A 209 -8.12 11.38 6.36
C TYR A 209 -9.41 10.66 5.98
N ASN A 210 -9.73 9.58 6.71
CA ASN A 210 -11.04 8.95 6.67
C ASN A 210 -11.95 9.55 7.75
N ARG A 211 -13.24 9.69 7.44
CA ARG A 211 -14.26 10.23 8.38
C ARG A 211 -14.31 9.51 9.73
N SER A 212 -13.90 8.24 9.82
CA SER A 212 -13.84 7.50 11.09
C SER A 212 -12.93 8.15 12.14
N VAL A 213 -11.96 8.99 11.73
CA VAL A 213 -11.00 9.68 12.62
C VAL A 213 -11.16 11.20 12.61
N THR A 214 -12.36 11.69 12.22
CA THR A 214 -12.67 13.14 12.11
C THR A 214 -12.32 13.91 13.37
N ALA A 215 -12.66 13.39 14.55
CA ALA A 215 -12.43 14.09 15.83
C ALA A 215 -10.93 14.38 16.07
N MET A 216 -10.04 13.44 15.75
CA MET A 216 -8.60 13.65 15.90
C MET A 216 -8.07 14.62 14.86
N CYS A 217 -8.51 14.51 13.61
CA CYS A 217 -8.07 15.39 12.52
C CYS A 217 -8.52 16.85 12.74
N LEU A 218 -9.73 17.06 13.26
CA LEU A 218 -10.21 18.38 13.71
C LEU A 218 -9.32 18.95 14.81
N LYS A 219 -8.95 18.14 15.81
CA LYS A 219 -8.06 18.58 16.89
C LYS A 219 -6.68 18.98 16.38
N ILE A 220 -6.10 18.21 15.44
CA ILE A 220 -4.83 18.53 14.78
C ILE A 220 -4.95 19.84 13.99
N ARG A 221 -6.01 19.98 13.18
CA ARG A 221 -6.31 21.20 12.40
C ARG A 221 -6.38 22.42 13.30
N ASP A 222 -7.16 22.37 14.36
CA ASP A 222 -7.39 23.51 15.25
C ASP A 222 -6.09 23.93 15.95
N ARG A 223 -5.28 22.94 16.36
CA ARG A 223 -3.97 23.21 16.97
C ARG A 223 -2.96 23.80 15.97
N LEU A 224 -2.92 23.32 14.73
CA LEU A 224 -2.10 23.89 13.66
C LEU A 224 -2.54 25.32 13.30
N LYS A 225 -3.85 25.56 13.18
CA LYS A 225 -4.41 26.91 12.93
C LYS A 225 -4.09 27.89 14.07
N ALA A 226 -4.12 27.43 15.32
CA ALA A 226 -3.71 28.23 16.48
C ALA A 226 -2.22 28.62 16.45
N LEU A 227 -1.39 27.88 15.70
CA LEU A 227 0.01 28.19 15.43
C LEU A 227 0.20 28.93 14.09
N HIS A 228 -0.88 29.46 13.51
CA HIS A 228 -0.90 30.23 12.26
C HIS A 228 -0.49 29.46 10.99
N TYR A 229 -0.56 28.12 11.01
CA TYR A 229 -0.47 27.36 9.77
C TYR A 229 -1.77 27.49 8.96
N ASN A 230 -1.63 27.65 7.65
CA ASN A 230 -2.74 27.50 6.71
C ASN A 230 -3.05 25.99 6.58
N VAL A 231 -4.27 25.57 6.93
CA VAL A 231 -4.64 24.15 6.97
C VAL A 231 -5.93 23.92 6.21
N TRP A 232 -5.90 22.92 5.32
CA TRP A 232 -7.06 22.42 4.60
C TRP A 232 -7.48 21.06 5.16
N LEU A 233 -8.76 20.91 5.47
CA LEU A 233 -9.38 19.68 5.94
C LEU A 233 -10.79 19.63 5.35
N ASP A 234 -11.15 18.53 4.69
CA ASP A 234 -12.43 18.31 3.99
C ASP A 234 -13.63 18.13 4.95
N VAL A 235 -13.89 19.14 5.78
CA VAL A 235 -15.07 19.26 6.64
C VAL A 235 -15.97 20.40 6.16
N ASP A 236 -15.39 21.36 5.42
CA ASP A 236 -15.98 22.69 5.28
C ASP A 236 -16.46 23.03 3.84
N ASN A 237 -16.29 22.18 2.81
CA ASN A 237 -16.68 22.57 1.44
C ASN A 237 -16.83 21.44 0.39
N ILE A 238 -17.87 20.59 0.49
CA ILE A 238 -18.24 19.64 -0.59
C ILE A 238 -19.53 20.07 -1.31
N ASN A 239 -19.61 21.35 -1.68
CA ASN A 239 -20.66 21.88 -2.56
C ASN A 239 -20.23 21.90 -4.04
N GLY A 240 -19.07 21.33 -4.38
CA GLY A 240 -18.57 21.12 -5.75
C GLY A 240 -18.29 19.64 -6.06
N GLY A 241 -17.79 19.36 -7.27
CA GLY A 241 -17.31 18.03 -7.66
C GLY A 241 -16.18 17.59 -6.72
N VAL A 242 -16.33 16.39 -6.13
CA VAL A 242 -15.43 15.91 -5.06
C VAL A 242 -14.00 15.82 -5.57
N LEU A 243 -13.83 15.40 -6.82
CA LEU A 243 -12.52 15.16 -7.41
C LEU A 243 -11.79 16.43 -7.81
N GLU A 244 -12.48 17.45 -8.31
CA GLU A 244 -11.83 18.74 -8.59
C GLU A 244 -11.36 19.42 -7.30
N SER A 245 -12.19 19.42 -6.26
CA SER A 245 -11.83 19.96 -4.94
C SER A 245 -10.63 19.20 -4.34
N MET A 246 -10.64 17.87 -4.48
CA MET A 246 -9.54 17.00 -4.04
C MET A 246 -8.24 17.29 -4.80
N ALA A 247 -8.29 17.43 -6.13
CA ALA A 247 -7.13 17.75 -6.94
C ALA A 247 -6.56 19.13 -6.59
N GLU A 248 -7.42 20.15 -6.44
CA GLU A 248 -7.03 21.49 -6.06
C GLU A 248 -6.37 21.52 -4.66
N ALA A 249 -6.89 20.73 -3.71
CA ALA A 249 -6.29 20.58 -2.39
C ALA A 249 -4.88 19.99 -2.46
N VAL A 250 -4.70 18.87 -3.16
CA VAL A 250 -3.38 18.24 -3.31
C VAL A 250 -2.40 19.18 -4.03
N GLU A 251 -2.81 19.81 -5.13
CA GLU A 251 -1.96 20.68 -5.94
C GLU A 251 -1.49 21.93 -5.19
N ASN A 252 -2.37 22.56 -4.41
CA ASN A 252 -2.05 23.77 -3.65
C ASN A 252 -1.47 23.49 -2.25
N SER A 253 -1.28 22.22 -1.90
CA SER A 253 -0.66 21.85 -0.63
C SER A 253 0.87 22.02 -0.65
N SER A 254 1.42 22.47 0.47
CA SER A 254 2.86 22.45 0.75
C SER A 254 3.28 21.16 1.45
N ILE A 255 2.42 20.63 2.32
CA ILE A 255 2.61 19.37 3.06
C ILE A 255 1.28 18.64 3.13
N ILE A 256 1.32 17.32 3.02
CA ILE A 256 0.13 16.47 3.15
C ILE A 256 0.30 15.53 4.35
N LEU A 257 -0.62 15.61 5.31
CA LEU A 257 -0.70 14.68 6.43
C LEU A 257 -1.54 13.48 6.00
N ILE A 258 -0.92 12.29 5.93
CA ILE A 258 -1.59 11.04 5.56
C ILE A 258 -2.06 10.37 6.86
N CYS A 259 -3.33 10.54 7.22
CA CYS A 259 -3.90 10.07 8.49
C CYS A 259 -4.39 8.62 8.37
N MET A 260 -3.49 7.69 8.66
CA MET A 260 -3.58 6.27 8.39
C MET A 260 -4.35 5.49 9.47
N ASN A 261 -5.36 4.76 9.02
CA ASN A 261 -6.04 3.68 9.74
C ASN A 261 -6.61 2.66 8.73
N GLU A 262 -7.29 1.61 9.20
CA GLU A 262 -7.85 0.58 8.31
C GLU A 262 -8.88 1.19 7.33
N GLN A 263 -9.75 2.09 7.80
CA GLN A 263 -10.75 2.73 6.96
C GLN A 263 -10.14 3.66 5.90
N TYR A 264 -9.02 4.32 6.20
CA TYR A 264 -8.24 5.09 5.23
C TYR A 264 -7.67 4.18 4.15
N LYS A 265 -7.08 3.05 4.54
CA LYS A 265 -6.54 2.05 3.60
C LYS A 265 -7.62 1.46 2.67
N GLN A 266 -8.87 1.41 3.15
CA GLN A 266 -10.04 0.91 2.43
C GLN A 266 -10.78 1.97 1.60
N SER A 267 -10.50 3.25 1.82
CA SER A 267 -11.19 4.34 1.13
C SER A 267 -10.55 4.62 -0.22
N TYR A 268 -11.35 4.51 -1.27
CA TYR A 268 -10.96 4.88 -2.62
C TYR A 268 -10.42 6.33 -2.69
N TYR A 269 -11.17 7.30 -2.14
CA TYR A 269 -10.82 8.71 -2.24
C TYR A 269 -9.51 9.01 -1.49
N CYS A 270 -9.31 8.38 -0.33
CA CYS A 270 -8.06 8.51 0.43
C CYS A 270 -6.87 7.94 -0.35
N ARG A 271 -7.08 6.82 -1.05
CA ARG A 271 -6.06 6.24 -1.94
C ARG A 271 -5.73 7.21 -3.09
N LEU A 272 -6.75 7.79 -3.71
CA LEU A 272 -6.61 8.71 -4.83
C LEU A 272 -5.79 9.95 -4.44
N GLU A 273 -6.11 10.56 -3.30
CA GLU A 273 -5.34 11.68 -2.73
C GLU A 273 -3.88 11.31 -2.53
N ALA A 274 -3.63 10.15 -1.93
CA ALA A 274 -2.27 9.71 -1.59
C ALA A 274 -1.44 9.33 -2.83
N GLU A 275 -2.05 8.68 -3.83
CA GLU A 275 -1.40 8.37 -5.10
C GLU A 275 -1.11 9.65 -5.89
N TYR A 276 -2.09 10.57 -5.99
CA TYR A 276 -1.88 11.85 -6.68
C TYR A 276 -0.81 12.72 -6.00
N ALA A 277 -0.82 12.79 -4.67
CA ALA A 277 0.24 13.42 -3.89
C ALA A 277 1.62 12.83 -4.20
N THR A 278 1.70 11.51 -4.35
CA THR A 278 2.94 10.79 -4.66
C THR A 278 3.41 11.09 -6.08
N GLU A 279 2.50 11.13 -7.06
CA GLU A 279 2.79 11.51 -8.45
C GLU A 279 3.34 12.94 -8.56
N LEU A 280 2.72 13.88 -7.85
CA LEU A 280 3.18 15.27 -7.75
C LEU A 280 4.41 15.46 -6.85
N ARG A 281 4.94 14.38 -6.26
CA ARG A 281 6.07 14.38 -5.32
C ARG A 281 5.88 15.38 -4.17
N LYS A 282 4.65 15.48 -3.66
CA LYS A 282 4.34 16.33 -2.51
C LYS A 282 4.98 15.77 -1.24
N PRO A 283 5.49 16.63 -0.34
CA PRO A 283 5.96 16.17 0.97
C PRO A 283 4.81 15.58 1.79
N CYS A 284 4.90 14.29 2.12
CA CYS A 284 3.87 13.58 2.89
C CYS A 284 4.40 13.16 4.26
N ILE A 285 3.69 13.52 5.33
CA ILE A 285 3.93 13.08 6.70
C ILE A 285 2.93 11.98 7.05
N PRO A 286 3.37 10.73 7.26
CA PRO A 286 2.48 9.66 7.71
C PRO A 286 2.07 9.85 9.19
N CYS A 287 0.77 9.79 9.48
CA CYS A 287 0.22 9.90 10.83
C CYS A 287 -0.61 8.65 11.16
N LEU A 288 -0.22 7.86 12.16
CA LEU A 288 -1.03 6.72 12.62
C LEU A 288 -2.18 7.20 13.51
N MET A 289 -3.39 6.75 13.18
CA MET A 289 -4.63 7.09 13.88
C MET A 289 -5.31 5.91 14.58
N GLN A 290 -4.75 4.70 14.44
CA GLN A 290 -5.29 3.47 15.01
C GLN A 290 -4.19 2.64 15.68
N PRO A 291 -4.35 2.22 16.95
CA PRO A 291 -3.36 1.40 17.63
C PRO A 291 -3.15 0.07 16.91
N ARG A 292 -1.89 -0.36 16.80
CA ARG A 292 -1.48 -1.61 16.14
C ARG A 292 -1.81 -1.69 14.65
N PHE A 293 -2.29 -0.62 14.03
CA PHE A 293 -2.45 -0.57 12.58
C PHE A 293 -1.08 -0.49 11.91
N ARG A 294 -0.87 -1.33 10.90
CA ARG A 294 0.33 -1.32 10.06
C ARG A 294 -0.08 -1.05 8.62
N PRO A 295 0.40 0.05 8.01
CA PRO A 295 0.13 0.32 6.61
C PRO A 295 0.64 -0.80 5.70
N TYR A 296 -0.24 -1.38 4.89
CA TYR A 296 0.07 -2.47 3.96
C TYR A 296 -0.30 -2.11 2.51
N GLY A 297 0.15 -2.93 1.56
CA GLY A 297 -0.13 -2.73 0.13
C GLY A 297 0.27 -1.34 -0.37
N TRP A 298 -0.63 -0.67 -1.09
CA TRP A 298 -0.40 0.68 -1.64
C TRP A 298 0.01 1.69 -0.55
N LEU A 299 -0.61 1.65 0.62
CA LEU A 299 -0.32 2.57 1.71
C LEU A 299 1.03 2.27 2.38
N GLY A 300 1.38 0.99 2.46
CA GLY A 300 2.71 0.55 2.92
C GLY A 300 3.84 1.07 2.04
N ILE A 301 3.63 1.09 0.71
CA ILE A 301 4.59 1.66 -0.26
C ILE A 301 4.75 3.18 -0.03
N ILE A 302 3.63 3.91 0.10
CA ILE A 302 3.64 5.37 0.32
C ILE A 302 4.31 5.75 1.65
N LYS A 303 4.03 4.96 2.70
CA LYS A 303 4.65 5.13 4.02
C LYS A 303 6.15 4.80 3.98
N GLY A 304 6.55 3.71 3.33
CA GLY A 304 7.95 3.32 3.13
C GLY A 304 8.79 3.31 4.43
N ALA A 305 10.03 3.79 4.35
CA ALA A 305 10.92 3.96 5.50
C ALA A 305 10.69 5.28 6.29
N LYS A 306 9.66 6.07 5.93
CA LYS A 306 9.41 7.36 6.57
C LYS A 306 9.08 7.16 8.05
N ILE A 307 9.57 8.09 8.86
CA ILE A 307 9.12 8.26 10.24
C ILE A 307 7.63 8.65 10.19
N HIS A 308 6.85 8.12 11.11
CA HIS A 308 5.44 8.44 11.23
C HIS A 308 5.18 9.07 12.59
N VAL A 309 4.15 9.92 12.64
CA VAL A 309 3.64 10.48 13.90
C VAL A 309 2.56 9.55 14.44
N ASP A 310 2.70 9.07 15.67
CA ASP A 310 1.72 8.17 16.28
C ASP A 310 0.73 8.94 17.17
N PHE A 311 -0.43 9.31 16.62
CA PHE A 311 -1.54 9.90 17.37
C PHE A 311 -2.43 8.85 18.05
N ALA A 312 -2.17 7.57 17.81
CA ALA A 312 -2.99 6.47 18.31
C ALA A 312 -2.52 5.96 19.67
N THR A 313 -1.21 5.95 19.91
CA THR A 313 -0.62 5.42 21.15
C THR A 313 -0.03 6.50 22.05
N LEU A 314 0.51 7.58 21.48
CA LEU A 314 1.12 8.65 22.25
C LEU A 314 0.07 9.66 22.76
N PRO A 315 0.34 10.33 23.90
CA PRO A 315 -0.41 11.51 24.29
C PRO A 315 -0.40 12.56 23.18
N PHE A 316 -1.54 13.24 22.99
CA PHE A 316 -1.71 14.17 21.88
C PHE A 316 -0.60 15.24 21.78
N GLU A 317 -0.22 15.89 22.89
CA GLU A 317 0.79 16.95 22.85
C GLU A 317 2.18 16.42 22.46
N GLU A 318 2.51 15.17 22.83
CA GLU A 318 3.76 14.53 22.44
C GLU A 318 3.77 14.24 20.94
N ALA A 319 2.74 13.55 20.44
CA ALA A 319 2.57 13.30 19.01
C ALA A 319 2.56 14.61 18.19
N PHE A 320 1.87 15.62 18.68
CA PHE A 320 1.78 16.92 18.02
C PHE A 320 3.13 17.64 17.97
N SER A 321 3.95 17.53 19.03
CA SER A 321 5.31 18.10 19.01
C SER A 321 6.20 17.44 17.95
N ILE A 322 6.07 16.13 17.76
CA ILE A 322 6.76 15.39 16.69
C ILE A 322 6.27 15.87 15.32
N LEU A 323 4.95 16.00 15.14
CA LEU A 323 4.37 16.53 13.89
C LEU A 323 4.94 17.90 13.52
N ILE A 324 5.02 18.83 14.48
CA ILE A 324 5.58 20.17 14.23
C ILE A 324 7.04 20.09 13.80
N ARG A 325 7.85 19.25 14.45
CA ARG A 325 9.25 19.06 14.07
C ARG A 325 9.39 18.54 12.63
N GLU A 326 8.56 17.58 12.23
CA GLU A 326 8.56 17.07 10.85
C GLU A 326 8.15 18.15 9.84
N ILE A 327 7.11 18.94 10.15
CA ILE A 327 6.68 20.08 9.32
C ILE A 327 7.83 21.10 9.15
N GLU A 328 8.51 21.44 10.23
CA GLU A 328 9.62 22.40 10.22
C GLU A 328 10.82 21.86 9.44
N THR A 329 11.13 20.57 9.57
CA THR A 329 12.23 19.91 8.84
C THR A 329 12.00 20.00 7.33
N ILE A 330 10.79 19.64 6.87
CA ILE A 330 10.42 19.74 5.44
C ILE A 330 10.55 21.18 4.94
N LYS A 331 10.03 22.16 5.70
CA LYS A 331 10.13 23.58 5.32
C LYS A 331 11.57 24.11 5.29
N GLN A 332 12.50 23.52 6.05
CA GLN A 332 13.91 23.90 6.03
C GLN A 332 14.63 23.29 4.81
N ASP A 333 14.35 22.04 4.48
CA ASP A 333 14.93 21.35 3.33
C ASP A 333 14.55 22.06 2.01
N ASP A 334 13.28 22.46 1.86
CA ASP A 334 12.81 23.21 0.68
C ASP A 334 13.52 24.57 0.52
N ARG A 335 13.85 25.25 1.61
CA ARG A 335 14.59 26.53 1.59
C ARG A 335 16.03 26.37 1.14
N GLN A 336 16.65 25.22 1.40
CA GLN A 336 18.04 24.96 0.99
C GLN A 336 18.15 24.59 -0.49
N VAL A 337 17.13 23.93 -1.05
CA VAL A 337 17.07 23.62 -2.49
C VAL A 337 16.92 24.91 -3.32
N GLY A 338 16.03 25.82 -2.91
CA GLY A 338 15.81 27.09 -3.62
C GLY A 338 17.05 28.00 -3.69
N ASN A 339 17.93 27.97 -2.69
CA ASN A 339 19.15 28.79 -2.66
C ASN A 339 20.29 28.25 -3.55
N ASN A 340 20.24 26.98 -3.97
CA ASN A 340 21.28 26.36 -4.79
C ASN A 340 20.96 26.40 -6.30
N GLU A 341 19.71 26.60 -6.69
CA GLU A 341 19.30 26.67 -8.11
C GLU A 341 19.67 28.01 -8.78
N ASP A 342 19.92 29.08 -8.02
CA ASP A 342 20.35 30.38 -8.55
C ASP A 342 21.78 30.39 -9.13
N ASN A 343 22.51 29.27 -9.11
CA ASN A 343 23.89 29.16 -9.60
C ASN A 343 24.11 28.21 -10.79
N ILE A 344 23.06 27.67 -11.43
CA ILE A 344 23.22 26.80 -12.61
C ILE A 344 22.65 27.48 -13.86
N LYS A 345 23.55 28.01 -14.69
CA LYS A 345 23.20 28.53 -16.02
C LYS A 345 22.76 27.38 -16.95
N ASP A 346 21.53 27.52 -17.44
CA ASP A 346 20.87 26.92 -18.59
C ASP A 346 21.67 25.93 -19.45
N HIS A 347 21.28 24.65 -19.41
CA HIS A 347 21.27 23.78 -20.60
C HIS A 347 19.95 22.98 -20.66
N PRO A 348 19.33 22.83 -21.85
CA PRO A 348 17.98 22.31 -21.99
C PRO A 348 17.90 20.79 -21.77
N PRO A 349 16.76 20.26 -21.28
CA PRO A 349 16.61 18.83 -21.01
C PRO A 349 16.32 18.07 -22.31
N HIS A 350 17.29 17.27 -22.75
CA HIS A 350 17.04 16.23 -23.74
C HIS A 350 16.21 15.10 -23.10
N GLY A 351 15.00 14.90 -23.63
CA GLY A 351 14.14 13.77 -23.28
C GLY A 351 14.70 12.45 -23.82
N THR A 352 14.58 11.39 -23.02
CA THR A 352 14.79 10.00 -23.44
C THR A 352 13.96 9.14 -22.48
N ARG A 353 12.76 8.67 -22.83
CA ARG A 353 12.41 7.54 -23.72
C ARG A 353 13.24 6.28 -23.43
N TYR A 354 12.57 5.30 -22.84
CA TYR A 354 13.04 3.95 -22.57
C TYR A 354 13.65 3.29 -23.83
N SER A 355 14.86 2.73 -23.70
CA SER A 355 15.31 1.59 -24.52
C SER A 355 16.43 0.79 -23.84
N THR A 356 16.09 -0.45 -23.53
CA THR A 356 16.85 -1.71 -23.63
C THR A 356 18.36 -1.74 -23.94
N ILE A 357 19.07 -2.54 -23.09
CA ILE A 357 19.97 -3.68 -23.41
C ILE A 357 21.48 -3.44 -23.69
N ASP A 358 22.30 -4.18 -22.89
CA ASP A 358 23.60 -4.84 -23.14
C ASP A 358 25.00 -4.13 -23.08
N THR A 359 25.79 -4.58 -22.09
CA THR A 359 27.04 -5.39 -22.24
C THR A 359 28.40 -4.74 -22.61
N ILE A 360 29.31 -4.72 -21.59
CA ILE A 360 30.75 -5.14 -21.57
C ILE A 360 31.92 -4.15 -21.92
N ASN A 361 32.88 -4.12 -20.95
CA ASN A 361 34.34 -3.83 -20.95
C ASN A 361 34.83 -2.41 -21.36
N THR A 362 35.79 -1.76 -20.67
CA THR A 362 37.17 -2.22 -20.47
C THR A 362 37.93 -1.35 -19.42
N ILE A 363 38.91 -2.00 -18.78
CA ILE A 363 39.87 -1.66 -17.73
C ILE A 363 40.87 -0.53 -18.07
N THR A 364 41.33 0.26 -17.09
CA THR A 364 42.79 0.47 -16.82
C THR A 364 43.09 1.10 -15.44
N GLU A 365 44.10 0.51 -14.79
CA GLU A 365 44.56 0.70 -13.40
C GLU A 365 45.71 1.72 -13.24
N SER A 366 46.05 1.97 -11.96
CA SER A 366 47.41 2.17 -11.37
C SER A 366 47.81 3.63 -11.01
N LYS A 367 48.42 4.01 -9.87
CA LYS A 367 49.19 3.31 -8.80
C LYS A 367 49.36 4.16 -7.50
N GLN A 368 49.25 3.47 -6.36
CA GLN A 368 49.95 3.49 -5.04
C GLN A 368 50.99 4.56 -4.60
N ASN A 369 50.92 4.98 -3.32
CA ASN A 369 51.99 4.77 -2.31
C ASN A 369 51.57 5.01 -0.82
N LYS A 370 52.14 4.19 0.10
CA LYS A 370 51.97 4.03 1.58
C LYS A 370 52.94 4.93 2.41
N PRO A 371 53.13 4.73 3.75
CA PRO A 371 52.22 4.88 4.91
C PRO A 371 52.80 5.79 6.03
N VAL A 372 51.96 6.35 6.91
CA VAL A 372 52.43 6.89 8.21
C VAL A 372 51.49 6.41 9.32
N LYS A 373 52.09 5.84 10.37
CA LYS A 373 51.44 5.43 11.62
C LYS A 373 51.29 6.66 12.52
N SER A 374 50.07 6.96 12.95
CA SER A 374 49.83 7.61 14.23
C SER A 374 48.42 7.29 14.71
N THR A 375 48.42 6.75 15.92
CA THR A 375 47.35 6.37 16.84
C THR A 375 46.33 7.51 17.04
N SER A 376 45.07 7.10 17.30
CA SER A 376 43.94 7.91 17.83
C SER A 376 43.06 8.62 16.78
N GLN A 377 42.02 7.93 16.28
CA GLN A 377 40.73 8.47 15.75
C GLN A 377 39.94 7.34 15.04
N SER A 378 38.87 6.77 15.62
CA SER A 378 38.05 5.73 14.95
C SER A 378 36.60 6.13 14.62
N GLN A 379 36.10 7.31 14.99
CA GLN A 379 34.66 7.58 14.81
C GLN A 379 34.21 8.03 13.40
N HIS A 380 35.08 8.25 12.42
CA HIS A 380 34.63 8.80 11.11
C HIS A 380 35.38 8.34 9.85
N ILE A 381 36.26 7.34 9.92
CA ILE A 381 37.08 6.94 8.76
C ILE A 381 36.35 5.91 7.86
N THR A 382 35.47 5.10 8.45
CA THR A 382 34.84 3.93 7.81
C THR A 382 33.58 4.25 7.02
N THR A 383 32.92 5.39 7.25
CA THR A 383 31.77 5.85 6.44
C THR A 383 32.16 6.29 5.02
N ASN A 384 33.45 6.55 4.77
CA ASN A 384 33.99 6.92 3.46
C ASN A 384 34.48 5.70 2.65
N TRP A 385 34.26 4.49 3.16
CA TRP A 385 34.62 3.28 2.42
C TRP A 385 33.73 3.09 1.20
N ASP A 386 34.35 2.83 0.06
CA ASP A 386 33.65 2.31 -1.11
C ASP A 386 33.37 0.81 -0.94
N THR A 387 32.60 0.23 -1.87
CA THR A 387 32.25 -1.20 -1.84
C THR A 387 33.49 -2.10 -1.92
N THR A 388 34.59 -1.63 -2.51
CA THR A 388 35.84 -2.38 -2.60
C THR A 388 36.56 -2.45 -1.26
N ALA A 389 36.58 -1.33 -0.51
CA ALA A 389 37.14 -1.27 0.83
C ALA A 389 36.38 -2.15 1.83
N VAL A 390 35.04 -2.17 1.74
CA VAL A 390 34.21 -3.10 2.55
C VAL A 390 34.51 -4.56 2.21
N GLN A 391 34.69 -4.90 0.93
CA GLN A 391 35.06 -6.26 0.52
C GLN A 391 36.46 -6.66 1.00
N GLN A 392 37.44 -5.75 0.95
CA GLN A 392 38.79 -5.98 1.48
C GLN A 392 38.77 -6.19 3.00
N TRP A 393 37.93 -5.47 3.72
CA TRP A 393 37.74 -5.69 5.16
C TRP A 393 37.13 -7.06 5.45
N LEU A 394 36.13 -7.50 4.69
CA LEU A 394 35.57 -8.85 4.79
C LEU A 394 36.62 -9.95 4.56
N GLU A 395 37.60 -9.73 3.68
CA GLU A 395 38.75 -10.64 3.51
C GLU A 395 39.66 -10.66 4.74
N GLN A 396 39.95 -9.49 5.31
CA GLN A 396 40.84 -9.36 6.46
C GLN A 396 40.29 -10.06 7.70
N ILE A 397 38.97 -10.01 7.91
CA ILE A 397 38.30 -10.72 9.00
C ILE A 397 38.04 -12.20 8.68
N GLY A 398 38.47 -12.69 7.52
CA GLY A 398 38.32 -14.09 7.10
C GLY A 398 36.89 -14.49 6.72
N LEU A 399 36.05 -13.53 6.31
CA LEU A 399 34.69 -13.73 5.82
C LEU A 399 34.60 -13.47 4.30
N SER A 400 35.58 -13.95 3.56
CA SER A 400 35.67 -13.80 2.10
C SER A 400 34.49 -14.41 1.34
N ASP A 401 33.78 -15.36 1.93
CA ASP A 401 32.61 -16.00 1.34
C ASP A 401 31.37 -15.07 1.32
N LEU A 402 31.35 -14.04 2.17
CA LEU A 402 30.27 -13.06 2.25
C LEU A 402 30.40 -11.93 1.22
N LYS A 403 31.48 -11.86 0.44
CA LYS A 403 31.67 -10.82 -0.59
C LYS A 403 30.50 -10.72 -1.57
N ARG A 404 29.88 -11.86 -1.92
CA ARG A 404 28.73 -11.88 -2.83
C ARG A 404 27.49 -11.23 -2.21
N ALA A 405 27.26 -11.41 -0.90
CA ALA A 405 26.13 -10.78 -0.20
C ALA A 405 26.37 -9.27 -0.02
N PHE A 406 27.62 -8.87 0.20
CA PHE A 406 28.01 -7.48 0.50
C PHE A 406 28.52 -6.72 -0.73
N MET A 407 28.25 -7.22 -1.95
CA MET A 407 28.80 -6.65 -3.19
C MET A 407 28.42 -5.18 -3.41
N ASN A 408 27.23 -4.79 -2.92
CA ASN A 408 26.67 -3.44 -3.05
C ASN A 408 26.64 -2.66 -1.72
N ILE A 409 27.36 -3.12 -0.69
CA ILE A 409 27.39 -2.48 0.63
C ILE A 409 28.64 -1.62 0.72
N ASP A 410 28.45 -0.31 0.82
CA ASP A 410 29.50 0.68 1.07
C ASP A 410 29.62 1.00 2.57
N GLY A 411 30.58 1.84 2.95
CA GLY A 411 30.81 2.23 4.34
C GLY A 411 29.62 2.91 5.01
N LYS A 412 28.76 3.60 4.24
CA LYS A 412 27.56 4.26 4.78
C LYS A 412 26.48 3.24 5.13
N LEU A 413 26.26 2.26 4.25
CA LEU A 413 25.33 1.16 4.51
C LEU A 413 25.83 0.26 5.65
N LEU A 414 27.15 0.04 5.75
CA LEU A 414 27.74 -0.69 6.86
C LEU A 414 27.55 0.04 8.21
N TRP A 415 27.65 1.38 8.21
CA TRP A 415 27.34 2.20 9.39
C TRP A 415 25.86 2.16 9.75
N GLN A 416 24.96 2.23 8.77
CA GLN A 416 23.51 2.08 9.00
C GLN A 416 23.18 0.71 9.59
N LEU A 417 23.85 -0.36 9.14
CA LEU A 417 23.72 -1.69 9.70
C LEU A 417 24.14 -1.74 11.18
N TYR A 418 25.23 -1.05 11.54
CA TYR A 418 25.64 -0.86 12.93
C TYR A 418 24.63 -0.03 13.76
N GLN A 419 24.04 1.02 13.19
CA GLN A 419 22.97 1.79 13.86
C GLN A 419 21.70 0.95 14.08
N MET A 420 21.33 0.12 13.11
CA MET A 420 20.22 -0.84 13.25
C MET A 420 20.47 -1.83 14.39
N LYS A 421 21.72 -2.30 14.57
CA LYS A 421 22.10 -3.16 15.70
C LYS A 421 21.82 -2.50 17.05
N GLN A 422 22.17 -1.22 17.20
CA GLN A 422 22.01 -0.48 18.46
C GLN A 422 20.55 -0.10 18.77
N LEU A 423 19.76 0.25 17.74
CA LEU A 423 18.41 0.79 17.90
C LEU A 423 17.29 -0.26 17.77
N ALA A 424 17.57 -1.38 17.09
CA ALA A 424 16.59 -2.43 16.78
C ALA A 424 17.26 -3.80 16.54
N SER A 425 17.84 -4.38 17.59
CA SER A 425 18.59 -5.65 17.55
C SER A 425 17.81 -6.80 16.89
N ASP A 426 16.50 -6.93 17.13
CA ASP A 426 15.65 -7.96 16.50
C ASP A 426 15.52 -7.79 14.97
N SER A 427 15.49 -6.55 14.48
CA SER A 427 15.43 -6.26 13.04
C SER A 427 16.79 -6.48 12.39
N TYR A 428 17.88 -6.18 13.11
CA TYR A 428 19.25 -6.45 12.69
C TYR A 428 19.53 -7.96 12.51
N TYR A 429 19.18 -8.79 13.49
CA TYR A 429 19.39 -10.24 13.37
C TYR A 429 18.49 -10.87 12.30
N LYS A 430 17.23 -10.42 12.14
CA LYS A 430 16.36 -10.87 11.03
C LYS A 430 16.89 -10.43 9.65
N PHE A 431 17.51 -9.26 9.57
CA PHE A 431 18.15 -8.80 8.35
C PHE A 431 19.36 -9.67 8.02
N LEU A 432 20.24 -9.93 8.98
CA LEU A 432 21.39 -10.82 8.81
C LEU A 432 20.94 -12.23 8.41
N ASP A 433 19.99 -12.82 9.14
CA ASP A 433 19.42 -14.14 8.86
C ASP A 433 18.90 -14.22 7.41
N LYS A 434 18.06 -13.27 7.00
CA LYS A 434 17.47 -13.24 5.65
C LYS A 434 18.49 -12.97 4.53
N TYR A 435 19.52 -12.16 4.77
CA TYR A 435 20.52 -11.82 3.75
C TYR A 435 21.64 -12.86 3.65
N ILE A 436 22.00 -13.48 4.78
CA ILE A 436 23.08 -14.44 4.91
C ILE A 436 22.60 -15.86 4.59
N ASP A 437 21.39 -16.27 5.01
CA ASP A 437 20.84 -17.60 4.69
C ASP A 437 20.57 -17.80 3.19
N ARG A 438 20.31 -16.70 2.46
CA ARG A 438 20.14 -16.75 0.99
C ARG A 438 21.35 -17.30 0.25
N LEU A 439 22.53 -17.32 0.88
CA LEU A 439 23.75 -17.82 0.26
C LEU A 439 24.06 -19.29 0.59
N GLN A 440 23.39 -19.93 1.56
CA GLN A 440 23.72 -21.29 2.06
C GLN A 440 25.19 -21.49 2.49
N ILE A 441 25.96 -20.42 2.70
CA ILE A 441 27.42 -20.49 2.86
C ILE A 441 27.88 -20.11 4.28
N ALA A 442 27.10 -19.35 5.05
CA ALA A 442 27.55 -18.88 6.36
C ALA A 442 27.15 -19.80 7.51
N ARG A 443 28.10 -20.08 8.40
CA ARG A 443 27.85 -20.76 9.66
C ARG A 443 27.50 -19.73 10.74
N MET A 444 26.82 -20.15 11.80
CA MET A 444 26.55 -19.29 12.96
C MET A 444 27.81 -18.62 13.53
N SER A 445 28.98 -19.26 13.39
CA SER A 445 30.29 -18.68 13.75
C SER A 445 30.63 -17.41 12.97
N ASP A 446 30.17 -17.30 11.73
CA ASP A 446 30.52 -16.23 10.81
C ASP A 446 29.68 -14.99 11.09
N ILE A 447 28.41 -15.20 11.47
CA ILE A 447 27.51 -14.13 11.94
C ILE A 447 28.03 -13.52 13.24
N LEU A 448 28.43 -14.36 14.20
CA LEU A 448 28.99 -13.87 15.47
C LEU A 448 30.34 -13.17 15.29
N LYS A 449 31.17 -13.65 14.35
CA LYS A 449 32.44 -13.01 14.01
C LYS A 449 32.21 -11.66 13.32
N PHE A 450 31.29 -11.60 12.36
CA PHE A 450 30.90 -10.34 11.72
C PHE A 450 30.37 -9.34 12.75
N ASP A 451 29.53 -9.80 13.68
CA ASP A 451 28.93 -8.97 14.71
C ASP A 451 29.98 -8.34 15.65
N HIS A 452 30.99 -9.13 16.04
CA HIS A 452 32.11 -8.68 16.88
C HIS A 452 33.06 -7.72 16.17
N GLU A 453 33.38 -8.00 14.90
CA GLU A 453 34.24 -7.15 14.08
C GLU A 453 33.53 -5.83 13.71
N LEU A 454 32.20 -5.86 13.54
CA LEU A 454 31.39 -4.66 13.32
C LEU A 454 31.39 -3.74 14.55
N ASP A 455 31.33 -4.29 15.76
CA ASP A 455 31.50 -3.51 17.00
C ASP A 455 32.90 -2.91 17.08
N SER A 456 33.93 -3.68 16.77
CA SER A 456 35.33 -3.23 16.78
C SER A 456 35.61 -2.13 15.75
N LEU A 457 34.78 -2.01 14.72
CA LEU A 457 34.91 -1.03 13.64
C LEU A 457 34.33 0.35 13.99
N TYR A 458 33.41 0.41 14.96
CA TYR A 458 32.66 1.63 15.32
C TYR A 458 32.63 1.95 16.83
N GLN A 459 33.35 1.19 17.65
CA GLN A 459 33.74 1.52 19.03
C GLN A 459 35.12 2.17 19.07
#